data_AF-A0AAP6GBZ7-F1
#
_entry.id   AF-A0AAP6GBZ7-F1
#
_cell.length_a   1.000
_cell.length_b   1.000
_cell.length_c   1.000
_cell.angle_alpha   90.00
_cell.angle_beta   90.00
_cell.angle_gamma   90.00
#
_symmetry.space_group_name_H-M   'P 1'
#
loop_
_entity.id
_entity.type
_entity.pdbx_description
1 polymer ?
#
loop_
_entity_poly.entity_id
_entity_poly.type
_entity_poly.pdbx_seq_one_letter_code
_entity_poly.pdbx_strand_id
1 'polypeptide(L)'
;MKPILWLLLVATLPVDAGTLRCKSALLTEGDTTAELLIRCGQPMLKEDLTRYEENGFGARMTVKYAERWTYNFGRSEFMQFVTVENGVITEIEDGPRGG
;
A
#
# COMPACT_ATOMS: atom_id res chain seq x y z
N MET A 1 -25.53 45.07 -18.75
CA MET A 1 -24.24 44.36 -18.63
C MET A 1 -24.46 43.21 -17.64
N LYS A 2 -24.58 41.96 -18.12
CA LYS A 2 -24.86 40.79 -17.28
C LYS A 2 -23.54 40.04 -17.04
N PRO A 3 -23.08 39.87 -15.78
CA PRO A 3 -21.86 39.10 -15.52
C PRO A 3 -22.13 37.63 -15.84
N ILE A 4 -21.41 37.10 -16.82
CA ILE A 4 -21.42 35.69 -17.17
C ILE A 4 -20.66 34.97 -16.05
N LEU A 5 -21.42 34.36 -15.14
CA LEU A 5 -20.90 33.50 -14.08
C LEU A 5 -20.37 32.23 -14.73
N TRP A 6 -19.05 32.17 -14.95
CA TRP A 6 -18.37 30.95 -15.39
C TRP A 6 -18.38 29.94 -14.23
N LEU A 7 -19.24 28.93 -14.33
CA LEU A 7 -19.27 27.80 -13.41
C LEU A 7 -18.05 26.91 -13.75
N LEU A 8 -16.97 27.03 -12.97
CA LEU A 8 -15.83 26.11 -13.03
C LEU A 8 -16.26 24.75 -12.48
N LEU A 9 -16.52 23.81 -13.38
CA LEU A 9 -16.79 22.41 -13.03
C LEU A 9 -15.44 21.74 -12.70
N VAL A 10 -15.12 21.64 -11.40
CA VAL A 10 -13.94 20.91 -10.94
C VAL A 10 -14.22 19.41 -11.08
N ALA A 11 -13.63 18.77 -12.08
CA ALA A 11 -13.67 17.32 -12.22
C ALA A 11 -12.76 16.68 -11.15
N THR A 12 -13.36 16.02 -10.17
CA THR A 12 -12.63 15.19 -9.20
C THR A 12 -12.24 13.88 -9.87
N LEU A 13 -10.96 13.66 -10.11
CA LEU A 13 -10.47 12.36 -10.55
C LEU A 13 -10.59 11.36 -9.38
N PRO A 14 -11.05 10.13 -9.62
CA PRO A 14 -10.99 9.10 -8.60
C PRO A 14 -9.52 8.81 -8.28
N VAL A 15 -9.15 8.93 -7.00
CA VAL A 15 -7.89 8.37 -6.50
C VAL A 15 -8.19 6.91 -6.17
N ASP A 16 -7.43 5.99 -6.79
CA ASP A 16 -7.52 4.58 -6.42
C ASP A 16 -6.63 4.39 -5.20
N ALA A 17 -7.25 4.04 -4.07
CA ALA A 17 -6.57 3.78 -2.81
C ALA A 17 -6.93 2.37 -2.38
N GLY A 18 -5.93 1.51 -2.27
CA GLY A 18 -6.13 0.13 -1.84
C GLY A 18 -6.66 0.09 -0.41
N THR A 19 -7.50 -0.90 -0.10
CA THR A 19 -8.01 -1.12 1.25
C THR A 19 -7.79 -2.56 1.68
N LEU A 20 -7.21 -2.75 2.87
CA LEU A 20 -6.97 -4.06 3.45
C LEU A 20 -8.09 -4.36 4.45
N ARG A 21 -8.82 -5.44 4.21
CA ARG A 21 -9.86 -5.91 5.14
C ARG A 21 -9.35 -7.05 6.01
N CYS A 22 -9.41 -6.85 7.32
CA CYS A 22 -9.06 -7.85 8.32
C CYS A 22 -10.23 -8.06 9.27
N LYS A 23 -11.02 -9.12 9.04
CA LYS A 23 -12.28 -9.38 9.76
C LYS A 23 -13.24 -8.18 9.63
N SER A 24 -13.54 -7.50 10.73
CA SER A 24 -14.35 -6.27 10.78
C SER A 24 -13.54 -4.98 10.65
N ALA A 25 -12.21 -5.07 10.64
CA ALA A 25 -11.33 -3.91 10.49
C ALA A 25 -11.04 -3.63 9.01
N LEU A 26 -10.91 -2.33 8.72
CA LEU A 26 -10.37 -1.81 7.48
C LEU A 26 -9.10 -1.04 7.81
N LEU A 27 -8.09 -1.20 6.94
CA LEU A 27 -6.84 -0.45 6.95
C LEU A 27 -6.60 0.13 5.55
N THR A 28 -5.95 1.28 5.49
CA THR A 28 -5.64 2.00 4.26
C THR A 28 -4.19 2.49 4.29
N GLU A 29 -3.75 3.08 3.18
CA GLU A 29 -2.49 3.84 3.16
C GLU A 29 -2.45 4.89 4.29
N GLY A 30 -1.28 5.05 4.89
CA GLY A 30 -1.04 5.91 6.04
C GLY A 30 -1.23 5.24 7.41
N ASP A 31 -1.93 4.10 7.49
CA ASP A 31 -2.04 3.35 8.74
C ASP A 31 -0.68 2.74 9.13
N THR A 32 -0.49 2.55 10.43
CA THR A 32 0.79 2.07 10.96
C THR A 32 0.90 0.55 10.94
N THR A 33 2.12 0.03 10.90
CA THR A 33 2.42 -1.40 11.14
C THR A 33 1.91 -1.89 12.49
N ALA A 34 1.85 -1.03 13.51
CA ALA A 34 1.25 -1.38 14.80
C ALA A 34 -0.25 -1.66 14.66
N GLU A 35 -0.98 -0.83 13.93
CA GLU A 35 -2.40 -1.06 13.64
C GLU A 35 -2.61 -2.27 12.75
N LEU A 36 -1.77 -2.46 11.73
CA LEU A 36 -1.75 -3.65 10.89
C LEU A 36 -1.63 -4.92 11.75
N LEU A 37 -0.68 -4.96 12.68
CA LEU A 37 -0.46 -6.10 13.58
C LEU A 37 -1.60 -6.29 14.58
N ILE A 38 -2.15 -5.21 15.15
CA ILE A 38 -3.25 -5.28 16.13
C ILE A 38 -4.54 -5.78 15.45
N ARG A 39 -4.83 -5.30 14.24
CA ARG A 39 -6.11 -5.57 13.55
C ARG A 39 -6.06 -6.83 12.68
N CYS A 40 -4.94 -7.10 12.01
CA CYS A 40 -4.77 -8.25 11.10
C CYS A 40 -3.97 -9.40 11.70
N GLY A 41 -3.11 -9.15 12.68
CA GLY A 41 -2.13 -10.10 13.17
C GLY A 41 -0.86 -10.14 12.31
N GLN A 42 -0.03 -11.18 12.55
CA GLN A 42 1.19 -11.38 11.78
C GLN A 42 0.86 -11.75 10.31
N PRO A 43 1.62 -11.24 9.33
CA PRO A 43 1.48 -11.67 7.95
C PRO A 43 1.98 -13.10 7.77
N MET A 44 1.56 -13.73 6.68
CA MET A 44 2.07 -15.04 6.26
C MET A 44 3.54 -14.96 5.82
N LEU A 45 3.91 -13.87 5.15
CA LEU A 45 5.25 -13.66 4.61
C LEU A 45 5.63 -12.16 4.70
N LYS A 46 6.91 -11.89 4.96
CA LYS A 46 7.52 -10.57 4.84
C LYS A 46 8.71 -10.66 3.90
N GLU A 47 8.77 -9.78 2.92
CA GLU A 47 9.83 -9.73 1.91
C GLU A 47 10.45 -8.34 1.90
N ASP A 48 11.77 -8.26 1.84
CA ASP A 48 12.47 -6.99 1.67
C ASP A 48 12.34 -6.54 0.22
N LEU A 49 11.77 -5.35 0.01
CA LEU A 49 11.79 -4.72 -1.30
C LEU A 49 13.07 -3.91 -1.44
N THR A 50 13.84 -4.25 -2.46
CA THR A 50 15.15 -3.65 -2.71
C THR A 50 15.22 -3.02 -4.10
N ARG A 51 16.05 -1.99 -4.22
CA ARG A 51 16.35 -1.34 -5.50
C ARG A 51 17.83 -1.04 -5.60
N TYR A 52 18.28 -0.75 -6.82
CA TYR A 52 19.63 -0.27 -7.04
C TYR A 52 19.68 1.25 -6.95
N GLU A 53 20.69 1.75 -6.24
CA GLU A 53 21.04 3.17 -6.16
C GLU A 53 22.53 3.34 -6.41
N GLU A 54 22.93 4.54 -6.85
CA GLU A 54 24.33 4.92 -7.01
C GLU A 54 24.73 5.82 -5.85
N ASN A 55 25.85 5.53 -5.20
CA ASN A 55 26.36 6.39 -4.13
C ASN A 55 27.11 7.61 -4.70
N GLY A 56 27.53 8.54 -3.84
CA GLY A 56 28.27 9.74 -4.25
C GLY A 56 29.63 9.49 -4.91
N PHE A 57 30.07 8.24 -5.02
CA PHE A 57 31.32 7.81 -5.65
C PHE A 57 31.10 7.04 -6.96
N GLY A 58 29.87 6.94 -7.46
CA GLY A 58 29.56 6.21 -8.70
C GLY A 58 29.43 4.69 -8.54
N ALA A 59 29.43 4.17 -7.31
CA ALA A 59 29.26 2.74 -7.06
C ALA A 59 27.79 2.37 -6.88
N ARG A 60 27.37 1.31 -7.58
CA ARG A 60 26.03 0.74 -7.50
C ARG A 60 25.88 -0.09 -6.24
N MET A 61 24.86 0.22 -5.45
CA MET A 61 24.48 -0.48 -4.21
C MET A 61 23.03 -0.95 -4.26
N THR A 62 22.73 -2.02 -3.55
CA THR A 62 21.36 -2.49 -3.32
C THR A 62 20.89 -1.92 -1.99
N VAL A 63 19.78 -1.17 -2.02
CA VAL A 63 19.16 -0.60 -0.82
C VAL A 63 17.81 -1.24 -0.59
N LYS A 64 17.50 -1.57 0.66
CA LYS A 64 16.14 -1.90 1.08
C LYS A 64 15.39 -0.59 1.27
N TYR A 65 14.31 -0.40 0.54
CA TYR A 65 13.49 0.82 0.65
C TYR A 65 12.15 0.55 1.34
N ALA A 66 11.65 -0.68 1.29
CA ALA A 66 10.37 -1.08 1.86
C ALA A 66 10.35 -2.56 2.26
N GLU A 67 9.24 -2.99 2.85
CA GLU A 67 8.88 -4.39 3.04
C GLU A 67 7.54 -4.68 2.36
N ARG A 68 7.39 -5.84 1.75
CA ARG A 68 6.09 -6.38 1.34
C ARG A 68 5.62 -7.40 2.36
N TRP A 69 4.45 -7.16 2.93
CA TRP A 69 3.80 -8.05 3.88
C TRP A 69 2.62 -8.73 3.17
N THR A 70 2.60 -10.06 3.18
CA THR A 70 1.58 -10.84 2.49
C THR A 70 0.60 -11.45 3.47
N TYR A 71 -0.69 -11.17 3.27
CA TYR A 71 -1.79 -11.79 4.00
C TYR A 71 -2.57 -12.74 3.10
N ASN A 72 -2.85 -13.95 3.59
CA ASN A 72 -3.66 -14.94 2.89
C ASN A 72 -4.93 -15.22 3.71
N PHE A 73 -6.09 -14.88 3.15
CA PHE A 73 -7.40 -15.05 3.79
C PHE A 73 -8.16 -16.31 3.31
N GLY A 74 -7.51 -17.16 2.51
CA GLY A 74 -8.04 -18.44 2.04
C GLY A 74 -8.46 -18.45 0.57
N ARG A 75 -8.97 -19.60 0.12
CA ARG A 75 -9.17 -19.94 -1.29
C ARG A 75 -10.12 -19.05 -2.10
N SER A 76 -11.10 -18.46 -1.43
CA SER A 76 -12.08 -17.60 -2.09
C SER A 76 -11.58 -16.16 -2.28
N GLU A 77 -10.51 -15.79 -1.59
CA GLU A 77 -10.01 -14.42 -1.53
C GLU A 77 -8.70 -14.27 -2.30
N PHE A 78 -8.45 -13.05 -2.81
CA PHE A 78 -7.11 -12.68 -3.24
C PHE A 78 -6.22 -12.51 -2.01
N MET A 79 -4.99 -13.00 -2.07
CA MET A 79 -3.98 -12.59 -1.10
C MET A 79 -3.81 -11.07 -1.17
N GLN A 80 -3.45 -10.45 -0.05
CA GLN A 80 -3.22 -9.02 0.01
C GLN A 80 -1.72 -8.78 0.16
N PHE A 81 -1.15 -7.99 -0.74
CA PHE A 81 0.21 -7.50 -0.65
C PHE A 81 0.17 -6.09 -0.09
N VAL A 82 0.85 -5.88 1.03
CA VAL A 82 0.89 -4.60 1.73
C VAL A 82 2.33 -4.11 1.71
N THR A 83 2.60 -3.02 1.01
CA THR A 83 3.90 -2.37 1.03
C THR A 83 3.99 -1.48 2.27
N VAL A 84 5.06 -1.64 3.02
CA VAL A 84 5.34 -0.90 4.24
C VAL A 84 6.66 -0.16 4.08
N GLU A 85 6.63 1.15 4.23
CA GLU A 85 7.80 2.02 4.26
C GLU A 85 7.90 2.70 5.62
N ASN A 86 9.05 2.56 6.28
CA ASN A 86 9.31 3.18 7.58
C ASN A 86 8.21 2.93 8.64
N GLY A 87 7.57 1.76 8.59
CA GLY A 87 6.53 1.37 9.54
C GLY A 87 5.11 1.87 9.19
N VAL A 88 4.89 2.41 7.99
CA VAL A 88 3.60 2.92 7.51
C VAL A 88 3.20 2.19 6.22
N ILE A 89 1.91 1.90 6.05
CA ILE A 89 1.38 1.34 4.81
C ILE A 89 1.45 2.40 3.71
N THR A 90 2.11 2.07 2.61
CA THR A 90 2.22 2.96 1.44
C THR A 90 1.48 2.43 0.21
N GLU A 91 1.15 1.14 0.17
CA GLU A 91 0.44 0.53 -0.95
C GLU A 91 -0.26 -0.75 -0.51
N ILE A 92 -1.43 -1.02 -1.07
CA ILE A 92 -2.17 -2.26 -0.87
C ILE A 92 -2.62 -2.76 -2.25
N GLU A 93 -2.22 -3.98 -2.59
CA GLU A 93 -2.50 -4.61 -3.89
C GLU A 93 -3.10 -6.01 -3.73
N ASP A 94 -3.96 -6.39 -4.67
CA ASP A 94 -4.42 -7.76 -4.80
C ASP A 94 -3.31 -8.65 -5.38
N GLY A 95 -2.96 -9.69 -4.63
CA GLY A 95 -2.09 -10.78 -5.08
C GLY A 95 -2.86 -11.93 -5.74
N PRO A 96 -2.19 -13.06 -5.99
CA PRO A 96 -2.85 -14.28 -6.45
C PRO A 96 -3.92 -14.77 -5.45
N ARG A 97 -4.87 -15.60 -5.91
CA ARG A 97 -5.83 -16.25 -5.01
C ARG A 97 -5.11 -17.13 -3.99
N GLY A 98 -5.63 -17.17 -2.76
CA GLY A 98 -5.16 -18.10 -1.74
C GLY A 98 -5.32 -19.56 -2.21
N GLY A 99 -4.33 -20.41 -1.93
CA GLY A 99 -4.33 -21.84 -2.32
C GLY A 99 -5.29 -22.71 -1.51
#